data_AF-A0AA43IRV8-F1
#
_entry.id   AF-A0AA43IRV8-F1
#
_cell.length_a   1.000
_cell.length_b   1.000
_cell.length_c   1.000
_cell.angle_alpha   90.00
_cell.angle_beta   90.00
_cell.angle_gamma   90.00
#
_symmetry.space_group_name_H-M   'P 1'
#
loop_
_entity.id
_entity.type
_entity.pdbx_description
1 polymer ?
#
loop_
_entity_poly.entity_id
_entity_poly.type
_entity_poly.pdbx_seq_one_letter_code
_entity_poly.pdbx_strand_id
1 'polypeptide(L)'
;MRLATVVLALFVAATAGLVATRAGANASTVVPDAPIAGNTTGFLSKCLPLPEQKMVRCYVRGLLETVEKSGNPAQGVPSIDGRVHEAGGFLEAACHSLMHEVGRTWAERHDVTVGTLYRYVPRSNDPGCSGGFGMGMAIYLGPDLITAPRSLLDTCLQLPTRFREYTCVHGAGHAFIRGFHGSLRPAVDACKTLGPLRAPDCSQGAFHDYWISFGGGDGTALPENADSSPVSVCNGYSFKRPCWYRYFWERQASTRVYTAGDVSGQCKEVEGLQRAGCVSGASLLASRERDPVDHARMCTDLVGTDTYNCLRGVNVPALANRRFEELRLIRTCGDLPTTTRSWCYRWFGRTLAVLTDGSFRRSGCTQLEPVHARASCAAGADRLDQPLRTFS
;
A
#
# COMPACT_ATOMS: atom_id res chain seq x y z
N MET A 1 29.67 37.50 -64.10
CA MET A 1 28.98 37.99 -62.89
C MET A 1 27.70 37.18 -62.72
N ARG A 2 27.59 36.50 -61.56
CA ARG A 2 26.40 36.17 -60.73
C ARG A 2 25.02 36.15 -61.40
N LEU A 3 24.08 35.25 -61.09
CA LEU A 3 24.00 33.96 -60.38
C LEU A 3 22.52 33.58 -60.58
N ALA A 4 22.21 32.41 -61.15
CA ALA A 4 20.83 31.94 -61.30
C ALA A 4 20.42 31.20 -60.03
N THR A 5 19.33 31.62 -59.39
CA THR A 5 18.76 31.01 -58.19
C THR A 5 17.92 29.80 -58.60
N VAL A 6 18.39 28.59 -58.31
CA VAL A 6 17.62 27.35 -58.43
C VAL A 6 16.96 27.06 -57.07
N VAL A 7 15.64 26.99 -57.06
CA VAL A 7 14.84 26.58 -55.89
C VAL A 7 14.84 25.06 -55.82
N LEU A 8 15.50 24.51 -54.79
CA LEU A 8 15.49 23.08 -54.48
C LEU A 8 14.37 22.81 -53.48
N ALA A 9 13.29 22.16 -53.93
CA ALA A 9 12.22 21.66 -53.07
C ALA A 9 12.65 20.35 -52.41
N LEU A 10 12.90 20.39 -51.10
CA LEU A 10 13.15 19.22 -50.25
C LEU A 10 11.82 18.59 -49.83
N PHE A 11 11.56 17.38 -50.31
CA PHE A 11 10.49 16.50 -49.83
C PHE A 11 10.82 16.02 -48.41
N VAL A 12 10.08 16.50 -47.41
CA VAL A 12 10.03 15.91 -46.07
C VAL A 12 8.95 14.83 -46.09
N ALA A 13 9.36 13.58 -46.27
CA ALA A 13 8.50 12.43 -46.06
C ALA A 13 8.27 12.23 -44.55
N ALA A 14 7.10 12.66 -44.08
CA ALA A 14 6.62 12.35 -42.73
C ALA A 14 6.19 10.88 -42.67
N THR A 15 7.11 10.00 -42.25
CA THR A 15 6.76 8.64 -41.84
C THR A 15 6.11 8.70 -40.46
N ALA A 16 4.78 8.69 -40.44
CA ALA A 16 3.99 8.39 -39.25
C ALA A 16 4.25 6.95 -38.83
N GLY A 17 5.30 6.74 -38.05
CA GLY A 17 5.55 5.49 -37.34
C GLY A 17 4.45 5.30 -36.29
N LEU A 18 3.48 4.45 -36.59
CA LEU A 18 2.61 3.85 -35.58
C LEU A 18 3.50 3.08 -34.58
N VAL A 19 3.87 3.75 -33.49
CA VAL A 19 4.35 3.07 -32.29
C VAL A 19 3.12 2.44 -31.65
N ALA A 20 2.76 1.25 -32.13
CA ALA A 20 1.91 0.35 -31.38
C ALA A 20 2.68 -0.05 -30.13
N THR A 21 2.41 0.63 -29.01
CA THR A 21 2.83 0.17 -27.69
C THR A 21 2.29 -1.25 -27.51
N ARG A 22 3.18 -2.24 -27.52
CA ARG A 22 2.88 -3.61 -27.09
C ARG A 22 2.65 -3.60 -25.57
N ALA A 23 1.52 -3.04 -25.15
CA ALA A 23 1.01 -3.20 -23.80
C ALA A 23 0.13 -4.45 -23.78
N GLY A 24 0.46 -5.40 -22.90
CA GLY A 24 -0.47 -6.45 -22.48
C GLY A 24 -0.39 -7.78 -23.23
N ALA A 25 0.58 -8.62 -22.85
CA ALA A 25 0.43 -10.08 -23.02
C ALA A 25 0.78 -10.85 -21.74
N ASN A 26 1.60 -10.29 -20.85
CA ASN A 26 1.92 -10.88 -19.55
C ASN A 26 1.45 -9.95 -18.43
N ALA A 27 0.14 -9.86 -18.21
CA ALA A 27 -0.35 -9.33 -16.94
C ALA A 27 0.03 -10.35 -15.85
N SER A 28 0.87 -9.92 -14.90
CA SER A 28 1.24 -10.77 -13.76
C SER A 28 0.04 -11.17 -12.93
N THR A 29 0.25 -12.25 -12.18
CA THR A 29 -0.75 -12.79 -11.27
C THR A 29 -1.12 -11.76 -10.20
N VAL A 30 -2.42 -11.59 -9.95
CA VAL A 30 -2.89 -10.72 -8.87
C VAL A 30 -2.68 -11.48 -7.57
N VAL A 31 -1.73 -11.01 -6.77
CA VAL A 31 -1.39 -11.62 -5.48
C VAL A 31 -2.37 -11.07 -4.45
N PRO A 32 -3.10 -11.94 -3.73
CA PRO A 32 -3.93 -11.48 -2.64
C PRO A 32 -3.07 -10.99 -1.46
N ASP A 33 -3.50 -9.91 -0.82
CA ASP A 33 -2.88 -9.21 0.32
C ASP A 33 -2.98 -9.99 1.65
N ALA A 34 -3.75 -11.10 1.68
CA ALA A 34 -4.04 -11.90 2.88
C ALA A 34 -4.37 -13.38 2.55
N PRO A 35 -4.42 -14.28 3.56
CA PRO A 35 -4.77 -15.68 3.36
C PRO A 35 -6.18 -15.87 2.79
N ILE A 36 -6.34 -16.84 1.90
CA ILE A 36 -7.58 -17.09 1.15
C ILE A 36 -8.46 -18.09 1.91
N ALA A 37 -9.13 -17.65 2.98
CA ALA A 37 -10.26 -18.37 3.56
C ALA A 37 -11.55 -17.66 3.16
N GLY A 38 -12.51 -18.35 2.53
CA GLY A 38 -13.74 -17.68 2.10
C GLY A 38 -14.79 -18.59 1.47
N ASN A 39 -16.00 -18.04 1.34
CA ASN A 39 -17.16 -18.70 0.82
C ASN A 39 -17.22 -18.60 -0.70
N THR A 40 -17.29 -19.73 -1.40
CA THR A 40 -17.36 -19.82 -2.87
C THR A 40 -18.69 -19.33 -3.46
N THR A 41 -19.67 -18.94 -2.64
CA THR A 41 -21.01 -18.53 -3.06
C THR A 41 -21.34 -17.04 -2.81
N GLY A 42 -20.37 -16.25 -2.32
CA GLY A 42 -20.56 -14.86 -1.92
C GLY A 42 -20.68 -13.82 -3.05
N PHE A 43 -20.52 -12.53 -2.68
CA PHE A 43 -20.51 -11.39 -3.60
C PHE A 43 -19.51 -11.60 -4.76
N LEU A 44 -19.98 -11.45 -6.00
CA LEU A 44 -19.20 -11.69 -7.23
C LEU A 44 -18.60 -13.11 -7.37
N SER A 45 -19.14 -14.11 -6.66
CA SER A 45 -18.70 -15.53 -6.73
C SER A 45 -18.61 -16.10 -8.13
N LYS A 46 -19.46 -15.63 -9.07
CA LYS A 46 -19.41 -16.01 -10.49
C LYS A 46 -18.06 -15.77 -11.18
N CYS A 47 -17.19 -14.94 -10.60
CA CYS A 47 -15.86 -14.66 -11.15
C CYS A 47 -14.83 -15.71 -10.75
N LEU A 48 -14.98 -16.37 -9.60
CA LEU A 48 -14.02 -17.33 -9.04
C LEU A 48 -13.66 -18.51 -9.95
N PRO A 49 -14.59 -19.15 -10.69
CA PRO A 49 -14.24 -20.30 -11.53
C PRO A 49 -13.54 -19.91 -12.84
N LEU A 50 -13.33 -18.62 -13.12
CA LEU A 50 -12.69 -18.17 -14.35
C LEU A 50 -11.17 -18.32 -14.28
N PRO A 51 -10.47 -18.53 -15.42
CA PRO A 51 -9.02 -18.40 -15.48
C PRO A 51 -8.57 -17.02 -14.99
N GLU A 52 -7.43 -16.95 -14.33
CA GLU A 52 -6.99 -15.79 -13.54
C GLU A 52 -7.20 -14.42 -14.21
N GLN A 53 -6.68 -14.22 -15.43
CA GLN A 53 -6.86 -12.94 -16.12
C GLN A 53 -8.34 -12.59 -16.39
N LYS A 54 -9.18 -13.60 -16.66
CA LYS A 54 -10.63 -13.42 -16.84
C LYS A 54 -11.33 -13.21 -15.50
N MET A 55 -10.86 -13.87 -14.43
CA MET A 55 -11.33 -13.68 -13.06
C MET A 55 -11.11 -12.25 -12.59
N VAL A 56 -9.89 -11.72 -12.73
CA VAL A 56 -9.53 -10.34 -12.35
C VAL A 56 -10.41 -9.34 -13.10
N ARG A 57 -10.52 -9.44 -14.44
CA ARG A 57 -11.41 -8.57 -15.24
C ARG A 57 -12.88 -8.69 -14.83
N CYS A 58 -13.33 -9.89 -14.46
CA CYS A 58 -14.69 -10.10 -13.97
C CYS A 58 -14.93 -9.36 -12.65
N TYR A 59 -14.00 -9.44 -11.70
CA TYR A 59 -14.09 -8.73 -10.42
C TYR A 59 -14.03 -7.21 -10.60
N VAL A 60 -13.05 -6.69 -11.34
CA VAL A 60 -12.92 -5.23 -11.60
C VAL A 60 -14.22 -4.68 -12.20
N ARG A 61 -14.75 -5.33 -13.24
CA ARG A 61 -16.02 -4.92 -13.85
C ARG A 61 -17.18 -4.95 -12.86
N GLY A 62 -17.32 -6.03 -12.09
CA GLY A 62 -18.41 -6.17 -11.12
C GLY A 62 -18.34 -5.17 -9.96
N LEU A 63 -17.13 -4.88 -9.48
CA LEU A 63 -16.86 -3.87 -8.46
C LEU A 63 -17.17 -2.47 -9.01
N LEU A 64 -16.68 -2.12 -10.19
CA LEU A 64 -16.96 -0.84 -10.84
C LEU A 64 -18.46 -0.65 -11.08
N GLU A 65 -19.17 -1.64 -11.62
CA GLU A 65 -20.64 -1.58 -11.76
C GLU A 65 -21.35 -1.34 -10.43
N THR A 66 -20.83 -1.91 -9.33
CA THR A 66 -21.40 -1.71 -7.99
C THR A 66 -21.13 -0.31 -7.45
N VAL A 67 -19.94 0.23 -7.67
CA VAL A 67 -19.59 1.62 -7.32
C VAL A 67 -20.47 2.60 -8.10
N GLU A 68 -20.61 2.43 -9.41
CA GLU A 68 -21.44 3.28 -10.26
C GLU A 68 -22.90 3.28 -9.80
N LYS A 69 -23.45 2.10 -9.49
CA LYS A 69 -24.83 1.96 -8.98
C LYS A 69 -25.04 2.62 -7.62
N SER A 70 -23.98 2.80 -6.82
CA SER A 70 -24.09 3.47 -5.53
C SER A 70 -24.31 4.99 -5.65
N GLY A 71 -24.02 5.57 -6.81
CA GLY A 71 -24.13 7.00 -7.10
C GLY A 71 -23.06 7.88 -6.42
N ASN A 72 -22.70 7.59 -5.17
CA ASN A 72 -21.65 8.30 -4.44
C ASN A 72 -20.62 7.33 -3.84
N PRO A 73 -19.40 7.22 -4.40
CA PRO A 73 -18.40 6.28 -3.91
C PRO A 73 -17.97 6.56 -2.46
N ALA A 74 -18.04 7.81 -1.99
CA ALA A 74 -17.66 8.14 -0.63
C ALA A 74 -18.50 7.42 0.43
N GLN A 75 -19.75 7.05 0.09
CA GLN A 75 -20.68 6.31 0.94
C GLN A 75 -20.89 4.87 0.44
N GLY A 76 -20.82 4.66 -0.87
CA GLY A 76 -21.06 3.38 -1.52
C GLY A 76 -19.94 2.36 -1.30
N VAL A 77 -18.68 2.75 -1.45
CA VAL A 77 -17.52 1.84 -1.30
C VAL A 77 -17.46 1.21 0.11
N PRO A 78 -17.71 1.94 1.22
CA PRO A 78 -17.81 1.33 2.55
C PRO A 78 -18.80 0.17 2.67
N SER A 79 -19.90 0.18 1.90
CA SER A 79 -20.84 -0.95 1.86
C SER A 79 -20.30 -2.15 1.07
N ILE A 80 -19.41 -1.89 0.11
CA ILE A 80 -18.71 -2.92 -0.65
C ILE A 80 -17.69 -3.63 0.25
N ASP A 81 -16.97 -2.88 1.11
CA ASP A 81 -16.04 -3.46 2.10
C ASP A 81 -16.75 -4.59 2.89
N GLY A 82 -17.92 -4.30 3.47
CA GLY A 82 -18.69 -5.28 4.25
C GLY A 82 -19.07 -6.54 3.46
N ARG A 83 -19.55 -6.38 2.22
CA ARG A 83 -19.93 -7.50 1.34
C ARG A 83 -18.73 -8.35 0.94
N VAL A 84 -17.57 -7.72 0.79
CA VAL A 84 -16.32 -8.38 0.44
C VAL A 84 -15.78 -9.17 1.65
N HIS A 85 -15.81 -8.61 2.86
CA HIS A 85 -15.47 -9.35 4.08
C HIS A 85 -16.40 -10.55 4.32
N GLU A 86 -17.71 -10.39 4.09
CA GLU A 86 -18.67 -11.49 4.21
C GLU A 86 -18.41 -12.60 3.19
N ALA A 87 -17.98 -12.24 1.97
CA ALA A 87 -17.62 -13.22 0.94
C ALA A 87 -16.30 -13.94 1.27
N GLY A 88 -15.31 -13.19 1.77
CA GLY A 88 -13.97 -13.69 2.05
C GLY A 88 -13.19 -14.10 0.80
N GLY A 89 -12.16 -14.92 1.01
CA GLY A 89 -11.45 -15.62 -0.06
C GLY A 89 -10.65 -14.69 -0.96
N PHE A 90 -10.58 -15.02 -2.26
CA PHE A 90 -9.75 -14.25 -3.19
C PHE A 90 -10.20 -12.80 -3.29
N LEU A 91 -11.52 -12.55 -3.29
CA LEU A 91 -12.04 -11.19 -3.42
C LEU A 91 -11.67 -10.33 -2.21
N GLU A 92 -11.83 -10.83 -0.98
CA GLU A 92 -11.38 -10.10 0.21
C GLU A 92 -9.89 -9.83 0.17
N ALA A 93 -9.11 -10.87 -0.11
CA ALA A 93 -7.68 -10.76 -0.09
C ALA A 93 -7.13 -9.90 -1.24
N ALA A 94 -7.77 -9.81 -2.41
CA ALA A 94 -7.30 -9.01 -3.54
C ALA A 94 -8.03 -7.66 -3.72
N CYS A 95 -8.98 -7.31 -2.84
CA CYS A 95 -9.88 -6.18 -3.12
C CYS A 95 -9.14 -4.85 -3.26
N HIS A 96 -8.09 -4.63 -2.46
CA HIS A 96 -7.28 -3.42 -2.54
C HIS A 96 -6.69 -3.24 -3.95
N SER A 97 -5.94 -4.25 -4.41
CA SER A 97 -5.31 -4.24 -5.73
C SER A 97 -6.33 -4.11 -6.86
N LEU A 98 -7.48 -4.80 -6.77
CA LEU A 98 -8.55 -4.68 -7.76
C LEU A 98 -9.15 -3.28 -7.80
N MET A 99 -9.28 -2.63 -6.64
CA MET A 99 -9.90 -1.32 -6.53
C MET A 99 -9.00 -0.17 -6.98
N HIS A 100 -7.68 -0.41 -7.18
CA HIS A 100 -6.83 0.56 -7.89
C HIS A 100 -7.37 0.86 -9.29
N GLU A 101 -7.67 -0.19 -10.07
CA GLU A 101 -8.23 -0.04 -11.42
C GLU A 101 -9.64 0.55 -11.37
N VAL A 102 -10.49 0.06 -10.46
CA VAL A 102 -11.86 0.59 -10.29
C VAL A 102 -11.83 2.08 -9.96
N GLY A 103 -10.96 2.51 -9.03
CA GLY A 103 -10.81 3.91 -8.63
C GLY A 103 -10.33 4.80 -9.77
N ARG A 104 -9.32 4.35 -10.53
CA ARG A 104 -8.82 5.09 -11.70
C ARG A 104 -9.89 5.25 -12.78
N THR A 105 -10.53 4.16 -13.16
CA THR A 105 -11.56 4.16 -14.21
C THR A 105 -12.78 4.97 -13.79
N TRP A 106 -13.19 4.91 -12.52
CA TRP A 106 -14.28 5.74 -12.02
C TRP A 106 -13.90 7.22 -12.02
N ALA A 107 -12.71 7.57 -11.53
CA ALA A 107 -12.22 8.95 -11.51
C ALA A 107 -12.16 9.56 -12.91
N GLU A 108 -11.69 8.78 -13.89
CA GLU A 108 -11.68 9.16 -15.30
C GLU A 108 -13.07 9.44 -15.86
N ARG A 109 -14.04 8.54 -15.61
CA ARG A 109 -15.41 8.67 -16.14
C ARG A 109 -16.20 9.83 -15.54
N HIS A 110 -15.80 10.29 -14.35
CA HIS A 110 -16.50 11.31 -13.59
C HIS A 110 -15.69 12.61 -13.46
N ASP A 111 -14.64 12.76 -14.29
CA ASP A 111 -13.79 13.96 -14.38
C ASP A 111 -13.33 14.45 -12.99
N VAL A 112 -12.85 13.51 -12.16
CA VAL A 112 -12.35 13.86 -10.82
C VAL A 112 -11.11 14.74 -10.97
N THR A 113 -11.03 15.79 -10.16
CA THR A 113 -9.88 16.69 -10.09
C THR A 113 -9.32 16.68 -8.67
N VAL A 114 -8.11 17.21 -8.49
CA VAL A 114 -7.56 17.44 -7.14
C VAL A 114 -8.55 18.21 -6.26
N GLY A 115 -9.20 19.24 -6.81
CA GLY A 115 -10.17 20.07 -6.09
C GLY A 115 -11.50 19.38 -5.77
N THR A 116 -11.84 18.26 -6.42
CA THR A 116 -13.07 17.51 -6.16
C THR A 116 -12.83 16.17 -5.46
N LEU A 117 -11.59 15.71 -5.36
CA LEU A 117 -11.21 14.42 -4.78
C LEU A 117 -11.85 14.16 -3.42
N TYR A 118 -11.82 15.12 -2.49
CA TYR A 118 -12.34 14.97 -1.13
C TYR A 118 -13.83 14.58 -1.07
N ARG A 119 -14.60 14.88 -2.13
CA ARG A 119 -16.03 14.55 -2.23
C ARG A 119 -16.25 13.06 -2.43
N TYR A 120 -15.27 12.36 -3.01
CA TYR A 120 -15.39 11.00 -3.49
C TYR A 120 -14.54 10.00 -2.70
N VAL A 121 -13.53 10.45 -1.93
CA VAL A 121 -12.72 9.57 -1.07
C VAL A 121 -13.64 8.78 -0.12
N PRO A 122 -13.59 7.42 -0.15
CA PRO A 122 -14.38 6.56 0.74
C PRO A 122 -14.32 7.00 2.20
N ARG A 123 -15.47 7.06 2.86
CA ARG A 123 -15.59 7.38 4.29
C ARG A 123 -15.40 6.14 5.16
N SER A 124 -14.29 5.45 4.95
CA SER A 124 -13.92 4.22 5.62
C SER A 124 -12.41 4.23 5.88
N ASN A 125 -12.00 3.54 6.95
CA ASN A 125 -10.60 3.23 7.22
C ASN A 125 -10.24 1.79 6.82
N ASP A 126 -11.10 1.16 6.02
CA ASP A 126 -10.85 -0.18 5.53
C ASP A 126 -9.68 -0.21 4.54
N PRO A 127 -8.65 -1.03 4.78
CA PRO A 127 -7.48 -1.11 3.92
C PRO A 127 -7.71 -1.95 2.67
N GLY A 128 -8.80 -2.70 2.57
CA GLY A 128 -9.18 -3.45 1.39
C GLY A 128 -9.74 -2.53 0.30
N CYS A 129 -11.04 -2.63 0.05
CA CYS A 129 -11.63 -2.01 -1.13
C CYS A 129 -11.61 -0.47 -1.06
N SER A 130 -11.97 0.11 0.08
CA SER A 130 -11.93 1.56 0.30
C SER A 130 -10.54 2.16 0.14
N GLY A 131 -9.52 1.53 0.75
CA GLY A 131 -8.12 1.91 0.59
C GLY A 131 -7.69 1.90 -0.87
N GLY A 132 -7.89 0.76 -1.54
CA GLY A 132 -7.53 0.60 -2.95
C GLY A 132 -8.25 1.58 -3.89
N PHE A 133 -9.53 1.83 -3.68
CA PHE A 133 -10.30 2.79 -4.50
C PHE A 133 -9.77 4.21 -4.35
N GLY A 134 -9.49 4.63 -3.11
CA GLY A 134 -8.90 5.93 -2.81
C GLY A 134 -7.54 6.11 -3.47
N MET A 135 -6.68 5.08 -3.42
CA MET A 135 -5.38 5.09 -4.10
C MET A 135 -5.56 5.15 -5.63
N GLY A 136 -6.49 4.38 -6.19
CA GLY A 136 -6.82 4.41 -7.61
C GLY A 136 -7.18 5.82 -8.10
N MET A 137 -8.07 6.53 -7.40
CA MET A 137 -8.39 7.91 -7.75
C MET A 137 -7.17 8.84 -7.68
N ALA A 138 -6.33 8.70 -6.65
CA ALA A 138 -5.10 9.50 -6.54
C ALA A 138 -4.09 9.21 -7.66
N ILE A 139 -4.00 7.96 -8.12
CA ILE A 139 -3.15 7.57 -9.26
C ILE A 139 -3.65 8.24 -10.55
N TYR A 140 -4.97 8.27 -10.80
CA TYR A 140 -5.55 8.92 -11.98
C TYR A 140 -5.17 10.41 -12.05
N LEU A 141 -5.15 11.09 -10.90
CA LEU A 141 -4.79 12.51 -10.81
C LEU A 141 -3.31 12.79 -11.07
N GLY A 142 -2.46 11.77 -11.26
CA GLY A 142 -1.01 11.88 -11.31
C GLY A 142 -0.42 13.02 -12.17
N PRO A 143 -0.93 13.31 -13.38
CA PRO A 143 -0.47 14.45 -14.17
C PRO A 143 -0.63 15.80 -13.44
N ASP A 144 -1.77 16.03 -12.79
CA ASP A 144 -2.02 17.24 -11.99
C ASP A 144 -1.11 17.28 -10.75
N LEU A 145 -0.79 16.12 -10.18
CA LEU A 145 0.05 16.01 -8.99
C LEU A 145 1.50 16.42 -9.27
N ILE A 146 2.01 16.10 -10.44
CA ILE A 146 3.38 16.45 -10.83
C ILE A 146 3.53 17.95 -11.06
N THR A 147 2.50 18.58 -11.62
CA THR A 147 2.51 20.02 -11.91
C THR A 147 2.19 20.88 -10.68
N ALA A 148 1.41 20.37 -9.73
CA ALA A 148 1.00 21.08 -8.51
C ALA A 148 0.99 20.19 -7.24
N PRO A 149 2.15 19.67 -6.78
CA PRO A 149 2.17 18.67 -5.68
C PRO A 149 1.65 19.19 -4.34
N ARG A 150 1.72 20.51 -4.09
CA ARG A 150 1.25 21.11 -2.83
C ARG A 150 -0.27 21.18 -2.71
N SER A 151 -1.00 21.40 -3.81
CA SER A 151 -2.47 21.52 -3.77
C SER A 151 -3.16 20.19 -3.42
N LEU A 152 -2.57 19.06 -3.85
CA LEU A 152 -3.01 17.75 -3.39
C LEU A 152 -2.70 17.55 -1.91
N LEU A 153 -1.51 17.93 -1.44
CA LEU A 153 -1.18 17.78 -0.03
C LEU A 153 -2.22 18.48 0.84
N ASP A 154 -2.59 19.73 0.50
CA ASP A 154 -3.63 20.46 1.21
C ASP A 154 -4.97 19.70 1.20
N THR A 155 -5.33 19.06 0.09
CA THR A 155 -6.53 18.23 -0.03
C THR A 155 -6.45 16.95 0.82
N CYS A 156 -5.32 16.24 0.76
CA CYS A 156 -5.11 15.01 1.54
C CYS A 156 -5.11 15.30 3.04
N LEU A 157 -4.47 16.39 3.48
CA LEU A 157 -4.37 16.80 4.88
C LEU A 157 -5.72 17.27 5.47
N GLN A 158 -6.69 17.59 4.63
CA GLN A 158 -8.06 17.89 5.05
C GLN A 158 -8.92 16.63 5.22
N LEU A 159 -8.41 15.44 4.89
CA LEU A 159 -9.17 14.21 5.06
C LEU A 159 -9.39 13.92 6.56
N PRO A 160 -10.64 13.61 6.98
CA PRO A 160 -11.00 13.51 8.39
C PRO A 160 -10.22 12.53 9.25
N THR A 161 -9.63 11.49 8.66
CA THR A 161 -8.94 10.43 9.41
C THR A 161 -7.52 10.28 8.90
N ARG A 162 -6.61 9.91 9.82
CA ARG A 162 -5.22 9.67 9.47
C ARG A 162 -5.03 8.55 8.46
N PHE A 163 -5.89 7.53 8.47
CA PHE A 163 -5.86 6.47 7.47
C PHE A 163 -6.18 7.00 6.08
N ARG A 164 -7.25 7.79 5.92
CA ARG A 164 -7.63 8.37 4.63
C ARG A 164 -6.58 9.35 4.11
N GLU A 165 -6.00 10.15 5.01
CA GLU A 165 -4.86 10.99 4.69
C GLU A 165 -3.66 10.15 4.21
N TYR A 166 -3.32 9.07 4.92
CA TYR A 166 -2.27 8.12 4.52
C TYR A 166 -2.54 7.55 3.13
N THR A 167 -3.73 7.05 2.85
CA THR A 167 -4.14 6.50 1.55
C THR A 167 -3.93 7.51 0.42
N CYS A 168 -4.33 8.76 0.63
CA CYS A 168 -4.17 9.84 -0.34
C CYS A 168 -2.69 10.19 -0.58
N VAL A 169 -1.91 10.37 0.49
CA VAL A 169 -0.47 10.66 0.42
C VAL A 169 0.33 9.50 -0.17
N HIS A 170 -0.04 8.26 0.14
CA HIS A 170 0.54 7.05 -0.44
C HIS A 170 0.25 6.98 -1.94
N GLY A 171 -1.00 7.19 -2.34
CA GLY A 171 -1.43 7.26 -3.74
C GLY A 171 -0.65 8.31 -4.56
N ALA A 172 -0.30 9.45 -3.95
CA ALA A 172 0.57 10.45 -4.58
C ALA A 172 1.95 9.89 -4.95
N GLY A 173 2.49 8.96 -4.14
CA GLY A 173 3.74 8.26 -4.43
C GLY A 173 3.70 7.45 -5.72
N HIS A 174 2.62 6.69 -5.92
CA HIS A 174 2.38 5.96 -7.18
C HIS A 174 2.27 6.92 -8.37
N ALA A 175 1.48 7.98 -8.21
CA ALA A 175 1.33 9.00 -9.24
C ALA A 175 2.68 9.62 -9.66
N PHE A 176 3.54 9.99 -8.69
CA PHE A 176 4.85 10.55 -9.00
C PHE A 176 5.72 9.57 -9.79
N ILE A 177 5.85 8.32 -9.34
CA ILE A 177 6.71 7.37 -10.05
C ILE A 177 6.16 7.04 -11.45
N ARG A 178 4.84 6.95 -11.64
CA ARG A 178 4.25 6.74 -12.97
C ARG A 178 4.50 7.91 -13.91
N GLY A 179 4.26 9.14 -13.46
CA GLY A 179 4.48 10.30 -14.33
C GLY A 179 5.97 10.68 -14.49
N PHE A 180 6.86 10.17 -13.64
CA PHE A 180 8.31 10.13 -13.91
C PHE A 180 8.76 8.86 -14.64
N HIS A 181 7.85 8.18 -15.34
CA HIS A 181 8.14 7.02 -16.18
C HIS A 181 8.94 5.90 -15.47
N GLY A 182 8.58 5.61 -14.22
CA GLY A 182 9.21 4.58 -13.41
C GLY A 182 10.52 5.00 -12.73
N SER A 183 10.95 6.26 -12.90
CA SER A 183 12.19 6.76 -12.30
C SER A 183 12.01 7.02 -10.80
N LEU A 184 12.59 6.15 -9.97
CA LEU A 184 12.40 6.17 -8.52
C LEU A 184 13.01 7.41 -7.85
N ARG A 185 14.17 7.90 -8.33
CA ARG A 185 14.84 9.07 -7.73
C ARG A 185 14.00 10.34 -7.79
N PRO A 186 13.53 10.83 -8.97
CA PRO A 186 12.69 12.01 -9.02
C PRO A 186 11.37 11.82 -8.26
N ALA A 187 10.80 10.60 -8.24
CA ALA A 187 9.59 10.33 -7.47
C ALA A 187 9.80 10.49 -5.94
N VAL A 188 10.88 9.90 -5.40
CA VAL A 188 11.23 10.03 -3.98
C VAL A 188 11.62 11.48 -3.63
N ASP A 189 12.30 12.17 -4.54
CA ASP A 189 12.63 13.59 -4.35
C ASP A 189 11.37 14.48 -4.36
N ALA A 190 10.38 14.19 -5.20
CA ALA A 190 9.06 14.83 -5.15
C ALA A 190 8.36 14.56 -3.81
N CYS A 191 8.37 13.32 -3.31
CA CYS A 191 7.81 12.99 -2.00
C CYS A 191 8.47 13.77 -0.84
N LYS A 192 9.78 14.05 -0.90
CA LYS A 192 10.47 14.83 0.14
C LYS A 192 9.91 16.25 0.27
N THR A 193 9.34 16.81 -0.79
CA THR A 193 8.73 18.15 -0.76
C THR A 193 7.49 18.24 0.12
N LEU A 194 6.88 17.08 0.47
CA LEU A 194 5.74 16.98 1.39
C LEU A 194 6.14 17.07 2.88
N GLY A 195 7.44 17.22 3.15
CA GLY A 195 7.96 17.36 4.51
C GLY A 195 8.13 16.03 5.25
N PRO A 196 8.83 16.05 6.41
CA PRO A 196 9.28 14.83 7.10
C PRO A 196 8.13 13.96 7.65
N LEU A 197 6.94 14.53 7.83
CA LEU A 197 5.77 13.80 8.35
C LEU A 197 5.06 12.95 7.29
N ARG A 198 5.12 13.35 6.01
CA ARG A 198 4.36 12.73 4.92
C ARG A 198 5.24 12.11 3.84
N ALA A 199 6.47 12.61 3.67
CA ALA A 199 7.44 12.04 2.74
C ALA A 199 7.63 10.52 2.90
N PRO A 200 7.72 9.94 4.12
CA PRO A 200 7.85 8.49 4.25
C PRO A 200 6.64 7.71 3.73
N ASP A 201 5.43 8.25 3.84
CA ASP A 201 4.21 7.57 3.38
C ASP A 201 4.05 7.68 1.86
N CYS A 202 4.36 8.86 1.29
CA CYS A 202 4.45 9.05 -0.16
C CYS A 202 5.54 8.16 -0.76
N SER A 203 6.73 8.12 -0.17
CA SER A 203 7.81 7.27 -0.68
C SER A 203 7.46 5.79 -0.59
N GLN A 204 6.62 5.35 0.36
CA GLN A 204 6.11 3.98 0.36
C GLN A 204 5.33 3.68 -0.93
N GLY A 205 4.47 4.58 -1.41
CA GLY A 205 3.75 4.39 -2.68
C GLY A 205 4.69 4.36 -3.88
N ALA A 206 5.71 5.22 -3.90
CA ALA A 206 6.72 5.20 -4.97
C ALA A 206 7.52 3.88 -4.99
N PHE A 207 7.96 3.39 -3.81
CA PHE A 207 8.64 2.09 -3.73
C PHE A 207 7.71 0.92 -4.09
N HIS A 208 6.44 0.98 -3.70
CA HIS A 208 5.45 -0.03 -4.07
C HIS A 208 5.35 -0.14 -5.60
N ASP A 209 5.09 0.96 -6.30
CA ASP A 209 5.00 0.96 -7.77
C ASP A 209 6.33 0.55 -8.45
N TYR A 210 7.46 0.87 -7.84
CA TYR A 210 8.77 0.43 -8.34
C TYR A 210 8.90 -1.10 -8.29
N TRP A 211 8.63 -1.70 -7.13
CA TRP A 211 8.80 -3.14 -6.95
C TRP A 211 7.73 -3.96 -7.69
N ILE A 212 6.49 -3.46 -7.76
CA ILE A 212 5.41 -4.14 -8.51
C ILE A 212 5.69 -4.15 -10.03
N SER A 213 6.47 -3.17 -10.53
CA SER A 213 6.88 -3.10 -11.95
C SER A 213 7.72 -4.28 -12.43
N PHE A 214 8.41 -4.97 -11.54
CA PHE A 214 9.15 -6.21 -11.87
C PHE A 214 8.22 -7.36 -12.23
N GLY A 215 6.99 -7.36 -11.71
CA GLY A 215 5.93 -8.25 -12.17
C GLY A 215 5.07 -7.62 -13.27
N GLY A 216 4.99 -6.29 -13.37
CA GLY A 216 3.98 -5.62 -14.20
C GLY A 216 2.58 -5.68 -13.58
N GLY A 217 2.49 -5.82 -12.25
CA GLY A 217 1.23 -5.71 -11.52
C GLY A 217 0.68 -4.27 -11.60
N ASP A 218 -0.64 -4.12 -11.42
CA ASP A 218 -1.34 -2.83 -11.48
C ASP A 218 -1.07 -1.99 -12.75
N GLY A 219 -0.79 -2.67 -13.87
CA GLY A 219 -0.51 -2.04 -15.17
C GLY A 219 0.83 -1.30 -15.25
N THR A 220 1.75 -1.54 -14.31
CA THR A 220 3.08 -0.94 -14.31
C THR A 220 3.99 -1.59 -15.36
N ALA A 221 5.03 -0.86 -15.78
CA ALA A 221 6.05 -1.35 -16.71
C ALA A 221 7.43 -1.20 -16.09
N LEU A 222 8.25 -2.25 -16.22
CA LEU A 222 9.63 -2.26 -15.72
C LEU A 222 10.49 -1.25 -16.50
N PRO A 223 11.15 -0.30 -15.84
CA PRO A 223 12.10 0.59 -16.51
C PRO A 223 13.30 -0.18 -17.10
N GLU A 224 13.82 0.26 -18.26
CA GLU A 224 14.91 -0.44 -18.98
C GLU A 224 16.17 -0.71 -18.13
N ASN A 225 16.47 0.19 -17.18
CA ASN A 225 17.65 0.09 -16.31
C ASN A 225 17.25 -0.07 -14.83
N ALA A 226 16.15 -0.78 -14.56
CA ALA A 226 15.70 -1.02 -13.19
C ALA A 226 16.67 -1.93 -12.42
N ASP A 227 17.18 -1.44 -11.29
CA ASP A 227 17.99 -2.21 -10.35
C ASP A 227 17.11 -3.13 -9.50
N SER A 228 17.33 -4.44 -9.61
CA SER A 228 16.58 -5.46 -8.85
C SER A 228 17.11 -5.73 -7.46
N SER A 229 18.28 -5.17 -7.09
CA SER A 229 18.90 -5.39 -5.79
C SER A 229 18.25 -4.50 -4.72
N PRO A 230 17.54 -5.07 -3.73
CA PRO A 230 16.96 -4.28 -2.65
C PRO A 230 18.02 -3.57 -1.81
N VAL A 231 19.20 -4.19 -1.66
CA VAL A 231 20.33 -3.58 -0.93
C VAL A 231 20.78 -2.31 -1.64
N SER A 232 21.00 -2.37 -2.96
CA SER A 232 21.42 -1.21 -3.75
C SER A 232 20.33 -0.13 -3.77
N VAL A 233 19.11 -0.49 -4.17
CA VAL A 233 17.98 0.43 -4.29
C VAL A 233 17.69 1.10 -2.96
N CYS A 234 17.43 0.32 -1.90
CA CYS A 234 17.02 0.89 -0.62
C CYS A 234 18.16 1.68 0.04
N ASN A 235 19.43 1.36 -0.21
CA ASN A 235 20.54 2.15 0.31
C ASN A 235 20.68 3.53 -0.33
N GLY A 236 20.28 3.66 -1.59
CA GLY A 236 20.26 4.94 -2.31
C GLY A 236 19.33 6.00 -1.73
N TYR A 237 18.43 5.66 -0.79
CA TYR A 237 17.43 6.58 -0.25
C TYR A 237 17.46 6.69 1.28
N SER A 238 16.93 7.80 1.81
CA SER A 238 16.75 8.05 3.24
C SER A 238 15.64 7.19 3.87
N PHE A 239 14.73 6.67 3.06
CA PHE A 239 13.53 5.94 3.48
C PHE A 239 13.72 4.41 3.39
N LYS A 240 14.79 3.90 4.02
CA LYS A 240 15.20 2.49 3.95
C LYS A 240 14.10 1.51 4.37
N ARG A 241 13.40 1.79 5.47
CA ARG A 241 12.33 0.92 6.01
C ARG A 241 11.13 0.80 5.03
N PRO A 242 10.52 1.91 4.58
CA PRO A 242 9.56 1.91 3.48
C PRO A 242 9.97 1.06 2.27
N CYS A 243 11.20 1.23 1.79
CA CYS A 243 11.70 0.56 0.60
C CYS A 243 11.75 -0.97 0.77
N TRP A 244 12.35 -1.45 1.87
CA TRP A 244 12.42 -2.88 2.16
C TRP A 244 11.05 -3.50 2.42
N TYR A 245 10.17 -2.77 3.10
CA TYR A 245 8.82 -3.23 3.38
C TYR A 245 8.07 -3.53 2.09
N ARG A 246 8.13 -2.62 1.11
CA ARG A 246 7.51 -2.81 -0.21
C ARG A 246 8.22 -3.84 -1.07
N TYR A 247 9.55 -3.94 -0.98
CA TYR A 247 10.28 -5.01 -1.68
C TYR A 247 9.72 -6.40 -1.35
N PHE A 248 9.50 -6.69 -0.07
CA PHE A 248 8.97 -7.99 0.36
C PHE A 248 7.48 -8.17 0.12
N TRP A 249 6.68 -7.09 0.18
CA TRP A 249 5.26 -7.16 -0.17
C TRP A 249 5.07 -7.51 -1.65
N GLU A 250 5.73 -6.76 -2.53
CA GLU A 250 5.51 -6.87 -3.98
C GLU A 250 6.20 -8.08 -4.59
N ARG A 251 7.34 -8.50 -4.05
CA ARG A 251 8.02 -9.66 -4.63
C ARG A 251 7.25 -10.94 -4.30
N GLN A 252 6.92 -11.64 -5.37
CA GLN A 252 6.51 -13.03 -5.42
C GLN A 252 7.66 -13.97 -5.06
N ALA A 253 8.43 -13.66 -4.00
CA ALA A 253 9.46 -14.58 -3.56
C ALA A 253 8.78 -15.93 -3.27
N SER A 254 9.24 -16.99 -3.94
CA SER A 254 8.93 -18.38 -3.58
C SER A 254 9.36 -18.70 -2.15
N THR A 255 10.19 -17.84 -1.58
CA THR A 255 10.52 -17.75 -0.17
C THR A 255 9.27 -17.65 0.68
N ARG A 256 9.00 -18.73 1.41
CA ARG A 256 8.03 -18.75 2.48
C ARG A 256 8.72 -18.47 3.81
N VAL A 257 8.03 -17.76 4.68
CA VAL A 257 8.49 -17.45 6.04
C VAL A 257 7.53 -18.13 7.00
N TYR A 258 8.05 -19.10 7.75
CA TYR A 258 7.27 -19.82 8.75
C TYR A 258 7.75 -19.56 10.18
N THR A 259 9.02 -19.19 10.33
CA THR A 259 9.70 -19.04 11.62
C THR A 259 10.46 -17.71 11.72
N ALA A 260 10.79 -17.31 12.95
CA ALA A 260 11.73 -16.22 13.22
C ALA A 260 13.10 -16.44 12.56
N GLY A 261 13.56 -17.68 12.50
CA GLY A 261 14.80 -18.07 11.84
C GLY A 261 14.79 -17.73 10.35
N ASP A 262 13.66 -17.95 9.68
CA ASP A 262 13.49 -17.61 8.25
C ASP A 262 13.61 -16.10 8.04
N VAL A 263 12.94 -15.29 8.87
CA VAL A 263 13.01 -13.82 8.83
C VAL A 263 14.45 -13.34 8.99
N SER A 264 15.14 -13.80 10.03
CA SER A 264 16.54 -13.42 10.29
C SER A 264 17.45 -13.89 9.15
N GLY A 265 17.19 -15.08 8.60
CA GLY A 265 17.89 -15.66 7.46
C GLY A 265 17.89 -14.79 6.22
N GLN A 266 16.74 -14.18 5.87
CA GLN A 266 16.62 -13.28 4.72
C GLN A 266 17.45 -12.00 4.86
N CYS A 267 17.83 -11.63 6.09
CA CYS A 267 18.43 -10.33 6.40
C CYS A 267 19.87 -10.43 6.93
N LYS A 268 20.52 -11.59 6.80
CA LYS A 268 21.88 -11.84 7.34
C LYS A 268 22.95 -10.89 6.79
N GLU A 269 22.82 -10.45 5.55
CA GLU A 269 23.84 -9.66 4.84
C GLU A 269 23.64 -8.14 4.97
N VAL A 270 22.65 -7.71 5.76
CA VAL A 270 22.33 -6.29 5.94
C VAL A 270 22.35 -5.89 7.41
N GLU A 271 22.76 -4.64 7.66
CA GLU A 271 22.94 -4.09 9.00
C GLU A 271 22.20 -2.76 9.19
N GLY A 272 22.17 -2.27 10.43
CA GLY A 272 21.61 -0.96 10.79
C GLY A 272 20.18 -0.74 10.28
N LEU A 273 19.95 0.39 9.60
CA LEU A 273 18.62 0.71 9.07
C LEU A 273 18.18 -0.18 7.89
N GLN A 274 19.13 -0.78 7.16
CA GLN A 274 18.83 -1.78 6.12
C GLN A 274 18.28 -3.04 6.79
N ARG A 275 18.96 -3.56 7.82
CA ARG A 275 18.47 -4.70 8.61
C ARG A 275 17.10 -4.44 9.20
N ALA A 276 16.91 -3.26 9.79
CA ALA A 276 15.62 -2.91 10.37
C ALA A 276 14.50 -2.90 9.32
N GLY A 277 14.77 -2.41 8.11
CA GLY A 277 13.80 -2.47 7.00
C GLY A 277 13.57 -3.89 6.52
N CYS A 278 14.65 -4.65 6.29
CA CYS A 278 14.60 -6.02 5.83
C CYS A 278 13.80 -6.91 6.79
N VAL A 279 14.08 -6.87 8.10
CA VAL A 279 13.37 -7.71 9.09
C VAL A 279 11.89 -7.34 9.14
N SER A 280 11.55 -6.04 9.10
CA SER A 280 10.14 -5.62 8.99
C SER A 280 9.48 -6.17 7.74
N GLY A 281 10.08 -5.99 6.56
CA GLY A 281 9.51 -6.45 5.30
C GLY A 281 9.46 -7.99 5.19
N ALA A 282 10.53 -8.69 5.53
CA ALA A 282 10.60 -10.15 5.45
C ALA A 282 9.57 -10.80 6.37
N SER A 283 9.31 -10.22 7.55
CA SER A 283 8.28 -10.74 8.45
C SER A 283 6.87 -10.69 7.83
N LEU A 284 6.61 -9.73 6.94
CA LEU A 284 5.32 -9.59 6.25
C LEU A 284 4.99 -10.81 5.40
N LEU A 285 5.98 -11.54 4.90
CA LEU A 285 5.75 -12.80 4.19
C LEU A 285 5.01 -13.85 5.06
N ALA A 286 5.11 -13.76 6.39
CA ALA A 286 4.37 -14.62 7.30
C ALA A 286 2.86 -14.35 7.26
N SER A 287 2.41 -13.14 6.88
CA SER A 287 0.97 -12.81 6.81
C SER A 287 0.23 -13.55 5.70
N ARG A 288 0.95 -14.23 4.79
CA ARG A 288 0.36 -15.10 3.77
C ARG A 288 -0.16 -16.41 4.36
N GLU A 289 0.42 -16.85 5.48
CA GLU A 289 0.16 -18.15 6.10
C GLU A 289 -0.39 -18.03 7.53
N ARG A 290 -0.35 -16.83 8.12
CA ARG A 290 -0.68 -16.58 9.53
C ARG A 290 -1.57 -15.36 9.69
N ASP A 291 -2.46 -15.41 10.66
CA ASP A 291 -3.15 -14.22 11.13
C ASP A 291 -2.17 -13.28 11.89
N PRO A 292 -2.52 -11.99 12.06
CA PRO A 292 -1.63 -11.02 12.69
C PRO A 292 -1.21 -11.34 14.13
N VAL A 293 -2.02 -12.07 14.91
CA VAL A 293 -1.69 -12.47 16.28
C VAL A 293 -0.60 -13.55 16.26
N ASP A 294 -0.73 -14.55 15.39
CA ASP A 294 0.28 -15.60 15.22
C ASP A 294 1.56 -15.10 14.57
N HIS A 295 1.46 -14.13 13.66
CA HIS A 295 2.62 -13.38 13.15
C HIS A 295 3.35 -12.66 14.29
N ALA A 296 2.64 -11.93 15.15
CA ALA A 296 3.26 -11.24 16.28
C ALA A 296 3.95 -12.21 17.27
N ARG A 297 3.36 -13.39 17.51
CA ARG A 297 3.97 -14.47 18.32
C ARG A 297 5.25 -15.00 17.69
N MET A 298 5.26 -15.28 16.38
CA MET A 298 6.50 -15.69 15.70
C MET A 298 7.61 -14.64 15.88
N CYS A 299 7.27 -13.35 15.87
CA CYS A 299 8.26 -12.29 16.09
C CYS A 299 8.87 -12.29 17.50
N THR A 300 8.26 -12.91 18.51
CA THR A 300 8.81 -12.96 19.88
C THR A 300 10.02 -13.88 20.00
N ASP A 301 10.22 -14.79 19.04
CA ASP A 301 11.34 -15.73 19.00
C ASP A 301 12.63 -15.09 18.42
N LEU A 302 12.52 -13.88 17.86
CA LEU A 302 13.69 -13.08 17.47
C LEU A 302 14.34 -12.42 18.69
N VAL A 303 15.60 -12.01 18.53
CA VAL A 303 16.40 -11.39 19.59
C VAL A 303 16.70 -9.91 19.32
N GLY A 304 16.84 -9.15 20.41
CA GLY A 304 17.32 -7.77 20.36
C GLY A 304 16.40 -6.85 19.54
N THR A 305 17.01 -6.07 18.64
CA THR A 305 16.24 -5.10 17.82
C THR A 305 15.40 -5.76 16.73
N ASP A 306 15.67 -7.02 16.38
CA ASP A 306 14.93 -7.71 15.32
C ASP A 306 13.54 -8.12 15.78
N THR A 307 13.35 -8.49 17.05
CA THR A 307 12.02 -8.70 17.65
C THR A 307 11.12 -7.50 17.36
N TYR A 308 11.63 -6.30 17.64
CA TYR A 308 10.92 -5.05 17.43
C TYR A 308 10.70 -4.73 15.94
N ASN A 309 11.70 -4.95 15.09
CA ASN A 309 11.56 -4.70 13.65
C ASN A 309 10.59 -5.69 13.01
N CYS A 310 10.51 -6.94 13.48
CA CYS A 310 9.54 -7.93 13.01
C CYS A 310 8.11 -7.52 13.40
N LEU A 311 7.89 -7.10 14.65
CA LEU A 311 6.57 -6.61 15.11
C LEU A 311 6.06 -5.40 14.31
N ARG A 312 6.98 -4.62 13.71
CA ARG A 312 6.63 -3.53 12.79
C ARG A 312 6.08 -3.99 11.45
N GLY A 313 6.38 -5.21 11.04
CA GLY A 313 5.89 -5.81 9.81
C GLY A 313 4.61 -6.62 9.98
N VAL A 314 4.06 -6.72 11.19
CA VAL A 314 2.77 -7.38 11.41
C VAL A 314 1.68 -6.65 10.63
N ASN A 315 0.89 -7.40 9.86
CA ASN A 315 -0.22 -6.89 9.06
C ASN A 315 -1.41 -6.49 9.96
N VAL A 316 -1.24 -5.42 10.74
CA VAL A 316 -2.28 -4.86 11.61
C VAL A 316 -3.54 -4.44 10.83
N PRO A 317 -3.44 -3.88 9.60
CA PRO A 317 -4.61 -3.50 8.81
C PRO A 317 -5.60 -4.64 8.55
N ALA A 318 -5.15 -5.90 8.47
CA ALA A 318 -6.05 -7.07 8.38
C ALA A 318 -7.00 -7.25 9.59
N LEU A 319 -6.80 -6.51 10.69
CA LEU A 319 -7.67 -6.51 11.86
C LEU A 319 -8.71 -5.39 11.87
N ALA A 320 -8.82 -4.60 10.79
CA ALA A 320 -9.79 -3.50 10.71
C ALA A 320 -11.20 -3.96 11.11
N ASN A 321 -11.83 -3.20 12.02
CA ASN A 321 -13.16 -3.48 12.58
C ASN A 321 -13.29 -4.80 13.39
N ARG A 322 -12.18 -5.47 13.75
CA ARG A 322 -12.19 -6.74 14.50
C ARG A 322 -11.71 -6.55 15.94
N ARG A 323 -12.49 -5.81 16.76
CA ARG A 323 -12.09 -5.36 18.12
C ARG A 323 -11.52 -6.45 19.03
N PHE A 324 -12.11 -7.63 19.03
CA PHE A 324 -11.60 -8.74 19.84
C PHE A 324 -10.18 -9.14 19.42
N GLU A 325 -9.91 -9.16 18.11
CA GLU A 325 -8.60 -9.53 17.56
C GLU A 325 -7.58 -8.40 17.70
N GLU A 326 -8.00 -7.13 17.58
CA GLU A 326 -7.16 -5.97 17.90
C GLU A 326 -6.61 -6.06 19.34
N LEU A 327 -7.47 -6.46 20.30
CA LEU A 327 -7.08 -6.66 21.70
C LEU A 327 -6.20 -7.90 21.89
N ARG A 328 -6.46 -8.99 21.18
CA ARG A 328 -5.61 -10.19 21.23
C ARG A 328 -4.21 -9.90 20.68
N LEU A 329 -4.11 -9.17 19.57
CA LEU A 329 -2.84 -8.77 18.98
C LEU A 329 -1.99 -7.99 19.99
N ILE A 330 -2.54 -6.92 20.57
CA ILE A 330 -1.75 -6.06 21.47
C ILE A 330 -1.37 -6.76 22.78
N ARG A 331 -2.13 -7.77 23.22
CA ARG A 331 -1.80 -8.57 24.40
C ARG A 331 -0.57 -9.47 24.19
N THR A 332 -0.21 -9.80 22.95
CA THR A 332 1.04 -10.55 22.66
C THR A 332 2.29 -9.80 23.13
N CYS A 333 2.22 -8.48 23.30
CA CYS A 333 3.31 -7.69 23.85
C CYS A 333 3.65 -8.07 25.31
N GLY A 334 2.73 -8.67 26.07
CA GLY A 334 2.89 -8.95 27.49
C GLY A 334 4.08 -9.85 27.83
N ASP A 335 4.37 -10.80 26.94
CA ASP A 335 5.39 -11.84 27.10
C ASP A 335 6.80 -11.35 26.71
N LEU A 336 6.92 -10.14 26.17
CA LEU A 336 8.19 -9.57 25.74
C LEU A 336 9.03 -9.02 26.90
N PRO A 337 10.37 -8.97 26.76
CA PRO A 337 11.24 -8.25 27.69
C PRO A 337 10.82 -6.79 27.84
N THR A 338 10.99 -6.21 29.05
CA THR A 338 10.42 -4.90 29.44
C THR A 338 10.63 -3.76 28.42
N THR A 339 11.83 -3.66 27.84
CA THR A 339 12.17 -2.63 26.85
C THR A 339 11.40 -2.84 25.53
N THR A 340 11.42 -4.06 25.00
CA THR A 340 10.70 -4.44 23.77
C THR A 340 9.18 -4.37 23.97
N ARG A 341 8.68 -4.80 25.13
CA ARG A 341 7.25 -4.77 25.51
C ARG A 341 6.65 -3.38 25.42
N SER A 342 7.32 -2.39 26.02
CA SER A 342 6.86 -0.99 25.99
C SER A 342 6.79 -0.45 24.57
N TRP A 343 7.75 -0.83 23.72
CA TRP A 343 7.77 -0.48 22.30
C TRP A 343 6.65 -1.17 21.51
N CYS A 344 6.43 -2.46 21.75
CA CYS A 344 5.35 -3.23 21.13
C CYS A 344 3.99 -2.58 21.40
N TYR A 345 3.69 -2.25 22.67
CA TYR A 345 2.46 -1.54 23.03
C TYR A 345 2.33 -0.18 22.34
N ARG A 346 3.42 0.60 22.26
CA ARG A 346 3.40 1.90 21.57
C ARG A 346 3.18 1.74 20.06
N TRP A 347 3.78 0.72 19.45
CA TRP A 347 3.64 0.48 18.02
C TRP A 347 2.23 0.01 17.67
N PHE A 348 1.72 -1.04 18.31
CA PHE A 348 0.36 -1.53 18.04
C PHE A 348 -0.72 -0.56 18.50
N GLY A 349 -0.56 0.12 19.63
CA GLY A 349 -1.48 1.17 20.06
C GLY A 349 -1.61 2.28 19.02
N ARG A 350 -0.51 2.61 18.33
CA ARG A 350 -0.50 3.59 17.24
C ARG A 350 -1.19 3.09 15.98
N THR A 351 -0.82 1.92 15.47
CA THR A 351 -1.37 1.39 14.21
C THR A 351 -2.86 1.08 14.35
N LEU A 352 -3.28 0.53 15.49
CA LEU A 352 -4.69 0.30 15.81
C LEU A 352 -5.45 1.63 15.97
N ALA A 353 -4.83 2.67 16.54
CA ALA A 353 -5.43 4.00 16.56
C ALA A 353 -5.60 4.58 15.15
N VAL A 354 -4.69 4.34 14.22
CA VAL A 354 -4.88 4.77 12.81
C VAL A 354 -6.09 4.09 12.18
N LEU A 355 -6.21 2.77 12.32
CA LEU A 355 -7.34 2.01 11.75
C LEU A 355 -8.68 2.43 12.35
N THR A 356 -8.71 2.70 13.66
CA THR A 356 -9.94 2.97 14.41
C THR A 356 -10.24 4.46 14.59
N ASP A 357 -9.55 5.33 13.85
CA ASP A 357 -9.67 6.79 13.93
C ASP A 357 -9.53 7.33 15.37
N GLY A 358 -8.46 6.88 16.04
CA GLY A 358 -8.13 7.22 17.42
C GLY A 358 -9.01 6.54 18.47
N SER A 359 -10.12 5.89 18.11
CA SER A 359 -11.04 5.31 19.09
C SER A 359 -10.40 4.17 19.92
N PHE A 360 -9.46 3.41 19.34
CA PHE A 360 -8.71 2.37 20.07
C PHE A 360 -7.97 2.91 21.30
N ARG A 361 -7.59 4.19 21.32
CA ARG A 361 -7.03 4.82 22.53
C ARG A 361 -7.98 4.74 23.72
N ARG A 362 -9.26 5.05 23.51
CA ARG A 362 -10.28 5.18 24.57
C ARG A 362 -10.91 3.85 24.93
N SER A 363 -11.14 2.99 23.94
CA SER A 363 -11.88 1.74 24.11
C SER A 363 -11.01 0.49 24.01
N GLY A 364 -9.79 0.57 23.47
CA GLY A 364 -8.86 -0.56 23.35
C GLY A 364 -7.79 -0.53 24.44
N CYS A 365 -6.98 0.53 24.48
CA CYS A 365 -5.88 0.65 25.44
C CYS A 365 -6.34 0.57 26.91
N THR A 366 -7.53 1.08 27.23
CA THR A 366 -8.11 1.06 28.59
C THR A 366 -8.40 -0.35 29.10
N GLN A 367 -8.59 -1.32 28.20
CA GLN A 367 -8.82 -2.73 28.55
C GLN A 367 -7.53 -3.52 28.80
N LEU A 368 -6.37 -2.87 28.70
CA LEU A 368 -5.09 -3.51 28.98
C LEU A 368 -4.80 -3.47 30.47
N GLU A 369 -4.46 -4.64 30.98
CA GLU A 369 -3.75 -4.83 32.23
C GLU A 369 -2.34 -5.34 31.89
N PRO A 370 -1.30 -4.93 32.63
CA PRO A 370 -1.25 -3.98 33.75
C PRO A 370 -1.19 -2.49 33.33
N VAL A 371 -1.21 -1.55 34.28
CA VAL A 371 -1.19 -0.08 34.07
C VAL A 371 -0.12 0.39 33.07
N HIS A 372 1.09 -0.18 33.10
CA HIS A 372 2.16 0.23 32.17
C HIS A 372 1.85 -0.12 30.70
N ALA A 373 1.11 -1.21 30.45
CA ALA A 373 0.65 -1.61 29.12
C ALA A 373 -0.35 -0.59 28.58
N ARG A 374 -1.34 -0.21 29.40
CA ARG A 374 -2.31 0.84 29.11
C ARG A 374 -1.63 2.17 28.79
N ALA A 375 -0.69 2.61 29.63
CA ALA A 375 0.04 3.86 29.43
C ALA A 375 0.88 3.84 28.14
N SER A 376 1.57 2.74 27.85
CA SER A 376 2.38 2.61 26.63
C SER A 376 1.52 2.55 25.37
N CYS A 377 0.38 1.85 25.41
CA CYS A 377 -0.59 1.81 24.32
C CYS A 377 -1.14 3.22 24.03
N ALA A 378 -1.58 3.94 25.07
CA ALA A 378 -2.11 5.29 24.93
C ALA A 378 -1.05 6.25 24.36
N ALA A 379 0.20 6.19 24.85
CA ALA A 379 1.29 7.00 24.31
C ALA A 379 1.62 6.69 22.83
N GLY A 380 1.36 5.45 22.38
CA GLY A 380 1.41 5.08 20.98
C GLY A 380 0.27 5.68 20.17
N ALA A 381 -0.95 5.52 20.66
CA ALA A 381 -2.17 6.05 20.04
C ALA A 381 -2.14 7.58 19.92
N ASP A 382 -1.57 8.29 20.89
CA ASP A 382 -1.36 9.75 20.85
C ASP A 382 -0.39 10.21 19.73
N ARG A 383 0.25 9.27 19.04
CA ARG A 383 1.16 9.52 17.91
C ARG A 383 0.56 9.09 16.57
N LEU A 384 -0.76 9.02 16.46
CA LEU A 384 -1.43 8.61 15.22
C LEU A 384 -0.96 9.43 14.00
N ASP A 385 -0.74 10.74 14.16
CA ASP A 385 -0.34 11.65 13.07
C ASP A 385 1.11 11.51 12.57
N GLN A 386 1.93 10.70 13.23
CA GLN A 386 3.34 10.51 12.84
C GLN A 386 3.47 9.70 11.52
N PRO A 387 4.68 9.56 10.93
CA PRO A 387 4.91 8.72 9.75
C PRO A 387 4.76 7.22 10.05
N LEU A 388 4.01 6.47 9.24
CA LEU A 388 3.72 5.05 9.56
C LEU A 388 4.90 4.13 9.19
N ARG A 389 5.70 4.46 8.17
CA ARG A 389 6.99 3.81 7.78
C ARG A 389 6.93 2.31 7.39
N THR A 390 6.05 1.52 7.99
CA THR A 390 5.79 0.09 7.75
C THR A 390 4.31 -0.16 8.02
N PHE A 391 3.46 0.14 7.04
CA PHE A 391 2.00 0.03 7.13
C PHE A 391 1.47 -0.22 5.72
N SER A 392 0.66 -1.26 5.54
CA SER A 392 0.03 -1.63 4.27
C SER A 392 -1.39 -2.07 4.52
#